data_AF-A0A269XFL7-F1
#
_entry.id   AF-A0A269XFL7-F1
#
_cell.length_a   1.000
_cell.length_b   1.000
_cell.length_c   1.000
_cell.angle_alpha   90.00
_cell.angle_beta   90.00
_cell.angle_gamma   90.00
#
_symmetry.space_group_name_H-M   'P 1'
#
loop_
_entity.id
_entity.type
_entity.pdbx_description
1 polymer ?
#
loop_
_entity_poly.entity_id
_entity_poly.type
_entity_poly.pdbx_seq_one_letter_code
_entity_poly.pdbx_strand_id
1 'polypeptide(L)'
;PTGIVVNNQNERSQIKNREAAMKMLKSKLYQLKLEEQEREMAEIRGEQKEIGWGSQIRSYVFHPYSMVKDHRTNEETGKVD
;
A
#
# COMPACT_ATOMS: atom_id res chain seq x y z
N PRO A 1 -12.62 14.16 18.14
CA PRO A 1 -11.58 14.80 17.28
C PRO A 1 -10.24 14.04 17.41
N THR A 2 -9.40 13.98 16.36
CA THR A 2 -8.19 13.12 16.25
C THR A 2 -7.08 13.36 17.29
N GLY A 3 -7.22 14.36 18.17
CA GLY A 3 -6.26 14.64 19.25
C GLY A 3 -4.94 15.27 18.80
N ILE A 4 -4.74 15.51 17.50
CA ILE A 4 -3.50 16.10 16.97
C ILE A 4 -3.41 17.57 17.36
N VAL A 5 -2.37 17.91 18.12
CA VAL A 5 -2.05 19.29 18.53
C VAL A 5 -0.87 19.81 17.72
N VAL A 6 -0.95 21.07 17.29
CA VAL A 6 0.13 21.77 16.57
C VAL A 6 0.32 23.14 17.19
N ASN A 7 1.58 23.47 17.50
CA ASN A 7 1.99 24.77 18.03
C ASN A 7 2.89 25.47 17.01
N ASN A 8 2.76 26.80 16.89
CA ASN A 8 3.62 27.61 16.04
C ASN A 8 3.87 28.98 16.68
N GLN A 9 5.14 29.38 16.78
CA GLN A 9 5.59 30.63 17.41
C GLN A 9 6.62 31.39 16.53
N ASN A 10 6.72 31.04 15.25
CA ASN A 10 7.80 31.54 14.39
C ASN A 10 7.69 33.03 14.03
N GLU A 11 6.47 33.58 13.96
CA GLU A 11 6.22 34.96 13.56
C GLU A 11 5.82 35.83 14.74
N ARG A 12 6.10 37.13 14.65
CA ARG A 12 5.61 38.12 15.63
C ARG A 12 4.09 38.29 15.58
N SER A 13 3.46 38.03 14.42
CA SER A 13 2.02 38.16 14.22
C SER A 13 1.28 36.88 14.58
N GLN A 14 0.30 36.98 15.48
CA GLN A 14 -0.57 35.87 15.88
C GLN A 14 -1.37 35.29 14.70
N ILE A 15 -1.85 36.15 13.79
CA ILE A 15 -2.64 35.71 12.63
C ILE A 15 -1.80 34.82 11.71
N LYS A 16 -0.56 35.24 11.43
CA LYS A 16 0.39 34.44 10.64
C LYS A 16 0.72 33.11 11.32
N ASN A 17 0.94 33.13 12.64
CA ASN A 17 1.17 31.90 13.41
C ASN A 17 -0.01 30.94 13.31
N ARG A 18 -1.25 31.45 13.42
CA ARG A 18 -2.47 30.67 13.29
C ARG A 18 -2.62 30.06 11.89
N GLU A 19 -2.36 30.83 10.83
CA GLU A 19 -2.42 30.34 9.46
C GLU A 19 -1.41 29.22 9.19
N ALA A 20 -0.16 29.42 9.62
CA ALA A 20 0.87 28.41 9.47
C ALA A 20 0.62 27.16 10.35
N ALA A 21 0.10 27.33 11.57
CA ALA A 21 -0.33 26.20 12.40
C ALA A 21 -1.47 25.40 11.75
N MET A 22 -2.44 26.08 11.13
CA MET A 22 -3.52 25.42 10.38
C MET A 22 -2.99 24.67 9.15
N LYS A 23 -2.01 25.23 8.44
CA LYS A 23 -1.35 24.54 7.32
C LYS A 23 -0.65 23.26 7.79
N MET A 24 0.10 23.34 8.89
CA MET A 24 0.75 22.18 9.50
C MET A 24 -0.26 21.14 9.99
N LEU A 25 -1.34 21.55 10.64
CA LEU A 25 -2.39 20.66 11.11
C LEU A 25 -3.05 19.90 9.94
N LYS A 26 -3.37 20.60 8.85
CA LYS A 26 -3.90 19.96 7.63
C LYS A 26 -2.93 18.93 7.05
N SER A 27 -1.63 19.26 7.02
CA SER A 27 -0.60 18.31 6.56
C SER A 27 -0.55 17.06 7.42
N LYS A 28 -0.58 17.19 8.75
CA LYS A 28 -0.60 16.03 9.66
C LYS A 28 -1.86 15.19 9.53
N LEU A 29 -3.03 15.83 9.37
CA LEU A 29 -4.29 15.12 9.16
C LEU A 29 -4.30 14.37 7.83
N TYR A 30 -3.72 14.96 6.79
CA TYR A 30 -3.58 14.30 5.50
C TYR A 30 -2.66 13.09 5.58
N GLN A 31 -1.52 13.24 6.26
CA GLN A 31 -0.60 12.14 6.51
C GLN A 31 -1.26 11.00 7.29
N LEU A 32 -2.01 11.30 8.35
CA LEU A 32 -2.76 10.30 9.11
C LEU A 32 -3.73 9.50 8.20
N LYS A 33 -4.41 10.20 7.29
CA LYS A 33 -5.33 9.55 6.34
C LYS A 33 -4.59 8.65 5.34
N LEU A 34 -3.42 9.07 4.87
CA LEU A 34 -2.59 8.24 3.99
C LEU A 34 -2.12 6.97 4.73
N GLU A 35 -1.66 7.10 5.96
CA GLU A 35 -1.23 5.96 6.78
C GLU A 35 -2.39 4.98 7.04
N GLU A 36 -3.60 5.50 7.27
CA GLU A 36 -4.81 4.68 7.40
C GLU A 36 -5.14 3.93 6.10
N GLN A 37 -5.09 4.60 4.95
CA GLN A 37 -5.30 3.97 3.65
C GLN A 37 -4.22 2.93 3.32
N GLU A 38 -2.95 3.20 3.66
CA GLU A 38 -1.87 2.25 3.48
C GLU A 38 -2.05 1.02 4.36
N ARG A 39 -2.50 1.20 5.61
CA ARG A 39 -2.83 0.09 6.51
C ARG A 39 -3.99 -0.74 5.98
N GLU A 40 -5.07 -0.12 5.54
CA GLU A 40 -6.20 -0.82 4.91
C GLU A 40 -5.75 -1.60 3.66
N MET A 41 -4.93 -0.98 2.81
CA MET A 41 -4.37 -1.66 1.63
C MET A 41 -3.43 -2.81 2.01
N ALA A 42 -2.64 -2.66 3.08
CA ALA A 42 -1.76 -3.71 3.58
C ALA A 42 -2.56 -4.90 4.13
N GLU A 43 -3.63 -4.63 4.88
CA GLU A 43 -4.57 -5.65 5.36
C GLU A 43 -5.23 -6.40 4.18
N ILE A 44 -5.66 -5.69 3.14
CA ILE A 44 -6.24 -6.31 1.93
C ILE A 44 -5.21 -7.16 1.17
N ARG A 45 -3.97 -6.67 1.03
CA ARG A 45 -2.88 -7.42 0.38
C ARG A 45 -2.52 -8.69 1.16
N GLY A 46 -2.77 -8.69 2.48
CA GLY A 46 -2.44 -9.79 3.37
C GLY A 46 -0.93 -10.01 3.48
N GLU A 47 -0.55 -11.17 4.01
CA GLU A 47 0.85 -11.58 4.07
C GLU A 47 1.40 -11.86 2.66
N GLN A 48 2.13 -10.90 2.10
CA GLN A 48 2.95 -11.15 0.92
C GLN A 48 4.12 -12.05 1.30
N LYS A 49 4.01 -13.33 0.91
CA LYS A 49 5.15 -14.25 0.95
C LYS A 49 6.24 -13.74 0.02
N GLU A 50 7.49 -13.97 0.40
CA GLU A 50 8.66 -13.61 -0.40
C GLU A 50 8.51 -14.17 -1.83
N ILE A 51 8.87 -13.37 -2.84
CA ILE A 51 8.87 -13.78 -4.25
C ILE A 51 10.12 -14.66 -4.45
N GLY A 52 10.04 -15.88 -3.94
CA GLY A 52 11.09 -16.89 -3.98
C GLY A 52 10.65 -18.14 -4.73
N TRP A 53 11.59 -19.09 -4.83
CA TRP A 53 11.33 -20.41 -5.40
C TRP A 53 10.25 -21.13 -4.56
N GLY A 54 9.12 -21.48 -5.19
CA GLY A 54 8.02 -22.20 -4.55
C GLY A 54 6.84 -21.35 -4.04
N SER A 55 6.90 -20.01 -4.10
CA SER A 55 5.73 -19.15 -3.80
C SER A 55 4.84 -18.85 -5.02
N GLN A 56 5.20 -19.40 -6.18
CA GLN A 56 4.46 -19.30 -7.43
C GLN A 56 3.10 -20.01 -7.35
N ILE A 57 2.03 -19.30 -7.72
CA ILE A 57 0.69 -19.90 -7.84
C ILE A 57 0.42 -20.54 -9.20
N ARG A 58 1.18 -20.17 -10.25
CA ARG A 58 0.96 -20.69 -11.60
C ARG A 58 2.26 -20.78 -12.39
N SER A 59 2.49 -21.93 -13.01
CA SER A 59 3.59 -22.18 -13.93
C SER A 59 3.18 -21.99 -15.37
N TYR A 60 4.01 -21.27 -16.11
CA TYR A 60 3.90 -21.12 -17.56
C TYR A 60 5.18 -21.68 -18.16
N VAL A 61 5.06 -22.82 -18.85
CA VAL A 61 6.15 -23.46 -19.56
C VAL A 61 5.81 -23.37 -21.05
N PHE A 62 6.70 -22.77 -21.84
CA PHE A 62 6.50 -22.61 -23.28
C PHE A 62 7.44 -23.51 -24.11
N HIS A 63 8.50 -24.04 -23.50
CA HIS A 63 9.43 -24.98 -24.13
C HIS A 63 9.88 -26.01 -23.10
N PRO A 64 9.91 -27.32 -23.43
CA PRO A 64 9.70 -27.93 -24.75
C PRO A 64 8.22 -28.12 -25.16
N TYR A 65 7.28 -27.80 -24.28
CA TYR A 65 5.84 -27.86 -24.53
C TYR A 65 5.17 -26.57 -24.02
N SER A 66 4.03 -26.20 -24.61
CA SER A 66 3.19 -25.08 -24.17
C SER A 66 2.18 -25.58 -23.13
N MET A 67 2.42 -25.26 -21.85
CA MET A 67 1.61 -25.70 -20.72
C MET A 67 1.48 -24.61 -19.66
N VAL A 68 0.24 -24.43 -19.17
CA VAL A 68 -0.06 -23.60 -17.99
C VAL A 68 -0.60 -24.49 -16.89
N LYS A 69 0.00 -24.42 -15.69
CA LYS A 69 -0.43 -25.18 -14.51
C LYS A 69 -0.72 -24.25 -13.33
N ASP A 70 -1.94 -24.26 -12.81
CA ASP A 70 -2.29 -23.53 -11.58
C ASP A 70 -2.05 -24.45 -10.37
N HIS A 71 -1.09 -24.09 -9.51
CA HIS A 71 -0.70 -24.89 -8.34
C HIS A 71 -1.73 -24.84 -7.21
N ARG A 72 -2.75 -23.98 -7.29
CA ARG A 72 -3.82 -23.91 -6.28
C ARG A 72 -4.93 -24.90 -6.57
N THR A 73 -5.28 -25.09 -7.84
CA THR A 73 -6.33 -26.01 -8.27
C THR A 73 -5.79 -27.32 -8.82
N ASN A 74 -4.47 -27.42 -9.04
CA ASN A 74 -3.79 -28.53 -9.71
C ASN A 74 -4.25 -28.78 -11.16
N GLU A 75 -5.01 -27.83 -11.73
CA GLU A 75 -5.47 -27.90 -13.12
C GLU A 75 -4.34 -27.52 -14.07
N GLU A 76 -4.27 -28.23 -15.21
CA GLU A 76 -3.28 -28.00 -16.26
C GLU A 76 -3.95 -27.88 -17.64
N THR A 77 -3.50 -26.89 -18.41
CA THR A 77 -3.98 -26.64 -19.78
C THR A 77 -2.81 -26.72 -20.75
N GLY A 78 -2.91 -27.67 -21.69
CA GLY A 78 -1.94 -27.90 -22.76
C GLY A 78 -2.45 -27.43 -24.12
N LYS A 79 -2.59 -26.11 -24.30
CA LYS A 79 -2.76 -25.40 -25.59
C LYS A 79 -2.83 -23.90 -25.25
N VAL A 80 -1.70 -23.21 -25.30
CA VAL A 80 -1.54 -21.84 -24.74
C VAL A 80 -1.66 -20.76 -25.83
N ASP A 81 -2.17 -21.12 -27.00
CA ASP A 81 -2.44 -20.22 -28.14
C ASP A 81 -3.93 -19.91 -28.29
#